data_AF-A0A924DA62-F1
#
_entry.id   AF-A0A924DA62-F1
#
_cell.length_a   1.000
_cell.length_b   1.000
_cell.length_c   1.000
_cell.angle_alpha   90.00
_cell.angle_beta   90.00
_cell.angle_gamma   90.00
#
_symmetry.space_group_name_H-M   'P 1'
#
loop_
_entity.id
_entity.type
_entity.pdbx_description
1 polymer ?
#
loop_
_entity_poly.entity_id
_entity_poly.type
_entity_poly.pdbx_seq_one_letter_code
_entity_poly.pdbx_strand_id
1 'polypeptide(L)' 'MNEVALPLKPRLTQDVPLQIPADTLLTLEKVANSSDMSVDALLKFYIGQGLRQDPTQLFSDRVLETTAQV' A
#
# COMPACT_ATOMS: atom_id res chain seq x y z
N MET A 1 -30.84 -21.32 -5.66
CA MET A 1 -29.54 -20.78 -5.20
C MET A 1 -29.74 -19.29 -5.08
N ASN A 2 -29.79 -18.74 -3.85
CA ASN A 2 -29.94 -17.30 -3.67
C ASN A 2 -28.56 -16.65 -3.79
N GLU A 3 -28.36 -15.83 -4.82
CA GLU A 3 -27.19 -14.97 -4.96
C GLU A 3 -27.30 -13.81 -3.96
N VAL A 4 -26.44 -13.81 -2.95
CA VAL A 4 -26.31 -12.68 -2.02
C VAL A 4 -25.41 -11.65 -2.68
N ALA A 5 -26.00 -10.67 -3.36
CA ALA A 5 -25.25 -9.54 -3.90
C ALA A 5 -24.72 -8.67 -2.74
N LEU A 6 -23.41 -8.70 -2.50
CA LEU A 6 -22.76 -7.82 -1.54
C LEU A 6 -22.73 -6.39 -2.13
N PRO A 7 -23.36 -5.39 -1.50
CA PRO A 7 -23.26 -4.01 -1.96
C PRO A 7 -21.84 -3.49 -1.66
N LEU A 8 -20.91 -3.72 -2.58
CA LEU A 8 -19.57 -3.15 -2.53
C LEU A 8 -19.68 -1.66 -2.81
N LYS A 9 -19.62 -0.83 -1.76
CA LYS A 9 -19.47 0.62 -1.93
C LYS A 9 -18.04 0.90 -2.41
N PRO A 10 -17.85 1.49 -3.61
CA PRO A 10 -16.52 1.88 -4.06
C PRO A 10 -15.92 2.89 -3.08
N ARG A 11 -14.63 2.73 -2.75
CA ARG A 11 -13.89 3.76 -2.02
C ARG A 11 -13.59 4.92 -2.95
N LEU A 12 -13.58 6.13 -2.40
CA LEU A 12 -13.04 7.29 -3.10
C LEU A 12 -11.55 7.04 -3.36
N THR A 13 -11.14 7.20 -4.62
CA THR A 13 -9.76 7.02 -5.06
C THR A 13 -9.30 8.26 -5.81
N GLN A 14 -8.00 8.54 -5.74
CA GLN A 14 -7.36 9.57 -6.51
C GLN A 14 -6.16 8.96 -7.22
N ASP A 15 -5.97 9.33 -8.49
CA ASP A 15 -4.82 8.90 -9.26
C ASP A 15 -3.56 9.63 -8.79
N VAL A 16 -2.47 8.87 -8.63
CA VAL A 16 -1.15 9.38 -8.27
C VAL A 16 -0.18 9.00 -9.40
N PRO A 17 0.19 9.95 -10.29
CA PRO A 17 1.16 9.66 -11.34
C PRO A 17 2.55 9.44 -10.74
N LEU A 18 3.22 8.36 -11.14
CA LEU A 18 4.57 8.01 -10.68
C LEU A 18 5.45 7.63 -11.86
N GLN A 19 6.65 8.19 -11.93
CA GLN A 19 7.69 7.73 -12.86
C GLN A 19 8.48 6.61 -12.18
N ILE A 20 8.52 5.44 -12.80
CA ILE A 20 9.26 4.27 -12.32
C ILE A 20 10.38 3.98 -13.32
N PRO A 21 11.63 3.81 -12.85
CA PRO A 21 12.71 3.35 -13.72
C PRO A 21 12.34 2.05 -14.46
N ALA A 22 12.66 1.96 -15.74
CA ALA A 22 12.21 0.84 -16.59
C ALA A 22 12.70 -0.53 -16.09
N ASP A 23 13.91 -0.60 -15.55
CA ASP A 23 14.49 -1.78 -14.92
C ASP A 23 13.75 -2.21 -13.65
N THR A 24 13.28 -1.24 -12.87
CA THR A 24 12.44 -1.47 -11.68
C THR A 24 11.08 -2.01 -12.10
N LEU A 25 10.47 -1.47 -13.17
CA LEU A 25 9.21 -1.98 -13.71
C LEU A 25 9.33 -3.44 -14.16
N LEU A 26 10.40 -3.80 -14.87
CA LEU A 26 10.68 -5.19 -15.26
C LEU A 26 10.79 -6.13 -14.04
N THR A 27 11.33 -5.62 -12.93
CA THR A 27 11.44 -6.38 -11.69
C THR A 27 10.07 -6.55 -11.03
N LEU A 28 9.25 -5.49 -11.00
CA LEU A 28 7.88 -5.55 -10.49
C LEU A 28 7.02 -6.55 -11.27
N GLU A 29 7.13 -6.58 -12.60
CA GLU A 29 6.41 -7.53 -13.46
C GLU A 29 6.77 -8.98 -13.13
N LYS A 30 8.07 -9.28 -12.95
CA LYS A 30 8.53 -10.63 -12.57
C LYS A 30 7.93 -11.07 -11.23
N VAL A 31 7.94 -10.18 -10.24
CA VAL A 31 7.40 -10.48 -8.91
C VAL A 31 5.88 -10.65 -8.96
N ALA A 32 5.18 -9.77 -9.67
CA ALA A 32 3.73 -9.82 -9.84
C ALA A 32 3.30 -11.16 -10.46
N ASN A 33 4.00 -11.60 -11.52
CA ASN A 33 3.78 -12.91 -12.16
C ASN A 33 4.05 -14.07 -11.20
N SER A 34 5.11 -14.00 -10.38
CA SER A 34 5.42 -15.07 -9.42
C SER A 34 4.39 -15.21 -8.30
N SER A 35 3.64 -14.13 -8.01
CA SER A 35 2.66 -14.04 -6.94
C SER A 35 1.21 -14.03 -7.44
N ASP A 36 1.00 -14.41 -8.71
CA ASP A 36 -0.30 -14.48 -9.39
C ASP A 36 -1.16 -13.21 -9.23
N MET A 37 -0.53 -12.05 -9.44
CA MET A 37 -1.20 -10.75 -9.32
C MET A 37 -0.75 -9.77 -10.41
N SER A 38 -1.55 -8.73 -10.63
CA SER A 38 -1.15 -7.63 -11.52
C SER A 38 -0.10 -6.73 -10.85
N VAL A 39 0.65 -5.98 -11.65
CA VAL A 39 1.60 -4.96 -11.14
C VAL A 39 0.88 -3.92 -10.27
N ASP A 40 -0.33 -3.50 -10.64
CA ASP A 40 -1.16 -2.59 -9.83
C ASP A 40 -1.51 -3.18 -8.46
N ALA A 41 -1.91 -4.45 -8.41
CA ALA A 41 -2.20 -5.15 -7.16
C ALA A 41 -0.95 -5.28 -6.28
N LEU A 42 0.20 -5.60 -6.89
CA LEU A 42 1.48 -5.69 -6.18
C LEU A 42 1.89 -4.34 -5.57
N LEU A 43 1.77 -3.25 -6.34
CA LEU A 43 2.09 -1.90 -5.86
C LEU A 43 1.20 -1.53 -4.67
N LYS A 44 -0.12 -1.73 -4.77
CA LYS A 44 -1.06 -1.51 -3.66
C LYS A 44 -0.72 -2.35 -2.44
N PHE A 45 -0.32 -3.61 -2.64
CA PHE A 45 0.07 -4.50 -1.57
C PHE A 45 1.33 -4.01 -0.85
N TYR A 46 2.39 -3.65 -1.57
CA TYR A 46 3.64 -3.14 -1.00
C TYR A 46 3.46 -1.80 -0.28
N ILE A 47 2.70 -0.87 -0.88
CA ILE A 47 2.35 0.39 -0.22
C ILE A 47 1.62 0.10 1.09
N GLY A 48 0.59 -0.76 1.06
CA GLY A 48 -0.14 -1.13 2.26
C GLY A 48 0.71 -1.86 3.31
N GLN A 49 1.70 -2.65 2.88
CA GLN A 49 2.60 -3.37 3.78
C GLN A 49 3.49 -2.40 4.58
N GLY A 50 4.12 -1.42 3.91
CA GLY A 50 4.91 -0.38 4.58
C GLY A 50 4.04 0.50 5.49
N LEU A 51 2.94 1.03 4.94
CA LEU A 51 2.06 1.95 5.68
C LEU A 51 1.33 1.34 6.88
N ARG A 52 1.29 0.00 7.03
CA ARG A 52 0.76 -0.60 8.26
C ARG A 52 1.73 -0.47 9.45
N GLN A 53 3.02 -0.31 9.18
CA GLN A 53 4.06 -0.19 10.21
C GLN A 53 4.37 1.27 10.55
N ASP A 54 4.41 2.14 9.53
CA ASP A 54 4.85 3.53 9.68
C ASP A 54 4.04 4.36 10.70
N PRO A 55 2.69 4.30 10.76
CA PRO A 55 1.92 5.12 11.68
C PRO A 55 2.31 4.86 13.14
N THR A 56 2.47 3.59 13.51
CA THR A 56 2.85 3.20 14.87
C THR A 56 4.21 3.78 15.23
N GLN A 57 5.16 3.76 14.31
CA GLN A 57 6.49 4.32 14.51
C GLN A 57 6.46 5.84 14.65
N LEU A 58 5.73 6.54 13.77
CA LEU A 58 5.55 7.99 13.83
C LEU A 58 4.88 8.44 15.14
N PHE A 59 3.96 7.64 15.68
CA PHE A 59 3.37 7.91 17.00
C PHE A 59 4.38 7.74 18.14
N SER A 60 5.20 6.68 18.13
CA SER A 60 6.23 6.46 19.14
C SER A 60 7.27 7.58 19.16
N ASP A 61 7.76 7.99 17.98
CA ASP A 61 8.77 9.05 17.86
C ASP A 61 8.23 10.39 18.39
N ARG A 62 6.97 10.72 18.08
CA ARG A 62 6.31 11.94 18.57
C ARG A 62 6.13 11.96 20.10
N VAL A 63 5.84 10.81 20.72
CA VAL A 63 5.71 10.71 22.18
C VAL A 63 7.06 10.92 22.86
N LEU A 64 8.13 10.29 22.34
CA LEU A 64 9.49 10.45 22.86
C LEU A 64 9.94 11.92 22.80
N GLU A 65 9.71 12.60 21.66
CA GLU A 65 10.02 14.03 21.51
C GLU A 65 9.26 14.91 22.50
N THR A 66 7.98 14.60 22.77
CA THR A 66 7.16 15.37 23.71
C THR A 66 7.65 15.21 25.16
N THR A 67 8.12 14.03 25.54
CA THR A 67 8.66 13.76 26.89
C THR A 67 10.07 14.31 27.12
N ALA A 68 10.83 14.58 26.06
CA ALA A 68 12.16 15.19 26.16
C ALA A 68 12.13 16.72 26.35
N GLN A 69 10.96 17.35 26.15
CA GLN A 69 10.76 18.80 26.26
C GLN A 69 10.14 19.24 27.61
N VAL A 70 10.04 18.33 28.59
CA VAL A 70 9.46 18.60 29.92
C VAL A 70 10.49 18.45 31.03
#